data_AF-A0AAJ6JFQ7-F1
#
_entry.id   AF-A0AAJ6JFQ7-F1
#
_cell.length_a   1.000
_cell.length_b   1.000
_cell.length_c   1.000
_cell.angle_alpha   90.00
_cell.angle_beta   90.00
_cell.angle_gamma   90.00
#
_symmetry.space_group_name_H-M   'P 1'
#
loop_
_entity.id
_entity.type
_entity.pdbx_description
1 polymer ?
#
loop_
_entity_poly.entity_id
_entity_poly.type
_entity_poly.pdbx_seq_one_letter_code
_entity_poly.pdbx_strand_id
1 'polypeptide(L)'
;MTAFVVGASLLATAGLAAAKNAHHNNGHNLLGEKIHKNGKHEIGKIGNNPVVAEVSNDKVVGMSAGSLPVQKVKSSKKMAGADTTQVAANGPIKLAQVTDYYGYCFDTGVDVECYWYPATDVIVTDPWAPYPY
;
A
#
# COMPACT_ATOMS: atom_id res chain seq x y z
N MET A 1 17.20 47.04 44.95
CA MET A 1 16.95 45.71 44.36
C MET A 1 15.72 45.83 43.48
N THR A 2 15.87 45.72 42.16
CA THR A 2 14.73 45.47 41.27
C THR A 2 15.25 44.70 40.06
N ALA A 3 14.96 43.40 40.04
CA ALA A 3 15.31 42.52 38.93
C ALA A 3 14.09 42.40 38.01
N PHE A 4 14.27 42.67 36.71
CA PHE A 4 13.29 42.32 35.67
C PHE A 4 13.65 40.95 35.12
N VAL A 5 12.81 39.94 35.38
CA VAL A 5 12.90 38.63 34.74
C VAL A 5 12.00 38.67 33.49
N VAL A 6 12.61 38.70 32.31
CA VAL A 6 11.91 38.48 31.04
C VAL A 6 11.83 36.96 30.83
N GLY A 7 10.69 36.37 31.16
CA GLY A 7 10.41 34.97 30.84
C GLY A 7 10.05 34.83 29.36
N ALA A 8 10.92 34.22 28.57
CA ALA A 8 10.61 33.80 27.21
C ALA A 8 9.81 32.49 27.27
N SER A 9 8.50 32.55 27.01
CA SER A 9 7.66 31.38 26.84
C SER A 9 7.88 30.78 25.44
N LEU A 10 8.70 29.74 25.36
CA LEU A 10 8.77 28.86 24.20
C LEU A 10 7.47 28.05 24.11
N LEU A 11 6.56 28.44 23.23
CA LEU A 11 5.44 27.60 22.80
C LEU A 11 5.98 26.54 21.84
N ALA A 12 6.40 25.39 22.39
CA ALA A 12 6.63 24.20 21.61
C ALA A 12 5.28 23.64 21.15
N THR A 13 4.85 23.99 19.92
CA THR A 13 3.74 23.28 19.27
C THR A 13 4.24 21.90 18.85
N ALA A 14 4.11 20.92 19.74
CA ALA A 14 4.15 19.52 19.36
C ALA A 14 2.96 19.26 18.41
N GLY A 15 3.23 19.29 17.10
CA GLY A 15 2.24 18.91 16.10
C GLY A 15 1.88 17.45 16.31
N LEU A 16 0.64 17.18 16.74
CA LEU A 16 0.05 15.85 16.67
C LEU A 16 -0.06 15.49 15.19
N ALA A 17 0.86 14.65 14.68
CA ALA A 17 0.67 14.05 13.37
C ALA A 17 -0.57 13.14 13.47
N ALA A 18 -1.68 13.55 12.87
CA ALA A 18 -2.87 12.72 12.78
C ALA A 18 -2.54 11.47 11.97
N ALA A 19 -2.90 10.29 12.48
CA ALA A 19 -2.79 9.04 11.73
C ALA A 19 -3.73 9.11 10.51
N LYS A 20 -3.16 8.94 9.31
CA LYS A 20 -3.92 8.89 8.05
C LYS A 20 -4.74 7.61 8.00
N ASN A 21 -5.97 7.67 7.47
CA ASN A 21 -6.73 6.45 7.26
C ASN A 21 -6.16 5.69 6.07
N ALA A 22 -6.05 4.38 6.20
CA ALA A 22 -5.60 3.52 5.12
C ALA A 22 -6.80 2.85 4.43
N HIS A 23 -6.88 3.02 3.13
CA HIS A 23 -7.84 2.36 2.25
C HIS A 23 -7.12 1.23 1.51
N HIS A 24 -7.72 0.04 1.56
CA HIS A 24 -7.11 -1.17 1.02
C HIS A 24 -7.90 -1.69 -0.17
N ASN A 25 -7.29 -1.62 -1.35
CA ASN A 25 -7.85 -2.01 -2.63
C ASN A 25 -7.22 -3.33 -3.10
N ASN A 26 -8.03 -4.22 -3.67
CA ASN A 26 -7.55 -5.47 -4.25
C ASN A 26 -7.05 -5.21 -5.68
N GLY A 27 -5.76 -4.92 -5.81
CA GLY A 27 -5.12 -4.59 -7.08
C GLY A 27 -5.17 -5.73 -8.09
N HIS A 28 -5.05 -6.99 -7.64
CA HIS A 28 -5.18 -8.17 -8.50
C HIS A 28 -6.56 -8.19 -9.18
N ASN A 29 -7.63 -8.08 -8.40
CA ASN A 29 -9.00 -8.10 -8.93
C ASN A 29 -9.28 -6.92 -9.87
N LEU A 30 -8.79 -5.72 -9.51
CA LEU A 30 -9.00 -4.52 -10.32
C LEU A 30 -8.26 -4.60 -11.67
N LEU A 31 -7.12 -5.29 -11.70
CA LEU A 31 -6.37 -5.55 -12.92
C LEU A 31 -7.02 -6.69 -13.73
N GLY A 32 -7.46 -7.75 -13.06
CA GLY A 32 -8.06 -8.94 -13.67
C GLY A 32 -7.21 -9.51 -14.79
N GLU A 33 -7.84 -9.88 -15.90
CA GLU A 33 -7.19 -10.43 -17.10
C GLU A 33 -6.15 -9.49 -17.74
N LYS A 34 -6.11 -8.20 -17.37
CA LYS A 34 -5.10 -7.27 -17.88
C LYS A 34 -3.70 -7.59 -17.37
N ILE A 35 -3.57 -8.40 -16.30
CA ILE A 35 -2.26 -8.90 -15.85
C ILE A 35 -1.55 -9.72 -16.93
N HIS A 36 -2.30 -10.32 -17.86
CA HIS A 36 -1.76 -11.10 -18.99
C HIS A 36 -1.45 -10.26 -20.24
N LYS A 37 -1.49 -8.94 -20.13
CA LYS A 37 -1.25 -8.02 -21.24
C LYS A 37 -0.18 -7.02 -20.83
N ASN A 38 0.97 -7.06 -21.49
CA ASN A 38 2.02 -6.07 -21.26
C ASN A 38 1.51 -4.66 -21.56
N GLY A 39 1.95 -3.68 -20.76
CA GLY A 39 1.60 -2.27 -20.93
C GLY A 39 1.03 -1.63 -19.66
N LYS A 40 0.51 -0.41 -19.84
CA LYS A 40 -0.07 0.40 -18.76
C LYS A 40 -1.59 0.28 -18.77
N HIS A 41 -2.16 -0.05 -17.61
CA HIS A 41 -3.58 -0.30 -17.45
C HIS A 41 -4.15 0.56 -16.33
N GLU A 42 -5.18 1.34 -16.65
CA GLU A 42 -5.97 1.99 -15.61
C GLU A 42 -6.81 0.94 -14.86
N ILE A 43 -6.74 0.99 -13.52
CA ILE A 43 -7.42 0.06 -12.60
C ILE A 43 -8.30 0.79 -11.57
N GLY A 44 -8.37 2.12 -11.62
CA GLY A 44 -9.14 2.93 -10.70
C GLY A 44 -8.74 4.40 -10.74
N LYS A 45 -9.16 5.16 -9.74
CA LYS A 45 -8.83 6.58 -9.58
C LYS A 45 -8.72 6.98 -8.11
N ILE A 46 -7.80 7.90 -7.81
CA ILE A 46 -7.70 8.60 -6.53
C ILE A 46 -8.03 10.06 -6.78
N GLY A 47 -9.20 10.51 -6.32
CA GLY A 47 -9.75 11.81 -6.76
C GLY A 47 -9.88 11.85 -8.29
N ASN A 48 -9.17 12.80 -8.92
CA ASN A 48 -9.12 12.95 -10.37
C ASN A 48 -7.91 12.27 -11.04
N ASN A 49 -7.03 11.63 -10.25
CA ASN A 49 -5.82 10.99 -10.77
C ASN A 49 -6.13 9.53 -11.14
N PRO A 50 -5.97 9.10 -12.40
CA PRO A 50 -6.12 7.70 -12.78
C PRO A 50 -5.00 6.88 -12.13
N VAL A 51 -5.37 5.74 -11.57
CA VAL A 51 -4.43 4.76 -10.99
C VAL A 51 -4.08 3.77 -12.08
N VAL A 52 -2.81 3.75 -12.43
CA VAL A 52 -2.27 2.97 -13.54
C VAL A 52 -1.30 1.92 -13.00
N ALA A 53 -1.55 0.66 -13.33
CA ALA A 53 -0.61 -0.44 -13.13
C ALA A 53 0.16 -0.72 -14.42
N GLU A 54 1.49 -0.83 -14.30
CA GLU A 54 2.37 -1.23 -15.40
C GLU A 54 2.64 -2.73 -15.29
N VAL A 55 2.35 -3.44 -16.38
CA VAL A 55 2.45 -4.89 -16.47
C VAL A 55 3.52 -5.29 -17.48
N SER A 56 4.37 -6.23 -17.08
CA SER A 56 5.36 -6.87 -17.93
C SER A 56 5.51 -8.34 -17.53
N ASN A 57 5.38 -9.26 -18.49
CA ASN A 57 5.54 -10.70 -18.32
C ASN A 57 4.68 -11.26 -17.18
N ASP A 58 3.37 -10.98 -17.21
CA ASP A 58 2.42 -11.42 -16.18
C ASP A 58 2.72 -10.89 -14.76
N LYS A 59 3.46 -9.78 -14.64
CA LYS A 59 3.81 -9.15 -13.37
C LYS A 59 3.54 -7.65 -13.40
N VAL A 60 3.05 -7.12 -12.29
CA VAL A 60 3.01 -5.69 -12.02
C VAL A 60 4.42 -5.24 -11.64
N VAL A 61 4.99 -4.39 -12.49
CA VAL A 61 6.35 -3.87 -12.35
C VAL A 61 6.40 -2.46 -11.78
N GLY A 62 5.27 -1.77 -11.78
CA GLY A 62 5.12 -0.45 -11.17
C GLY A 62 3.68 0.01 -11.14
N MET A 63 3.42 1.05 -10.35
CA MET A 63 2.14 1.75 -10.34
C MET A 63 2.34 3.26 -10.21
N SER A 64 1.36 4.01 -10.70
CA SER A 64 1.33 5.48 -10.62
C SER A 64 -0.10 5.98 -10.45
N ALA A 65 -0.25 7.15 -9.83
CA ALA A 65 -1.52 7.85 -9.70
C ALA A 65 -1.31 9.36 -9.87
N GLY A 66 -1.25 9.83 -11.12
CA GLY A 66 -0.86 11.21 -11.41
C GLY A 66 0.54 11.52 -10.86
N SER A 67 0.66 12.62 -10.09
CA SER A 67 1.89 13.02 -9.40
C SER A 67 1.95 12.57 -7.93
N LEU A 68 1.05 11.70 -7.48
CA LEU A 68 1.03 11.26 -6.08
C LEU A 68 2.27 10.42 -5.75
N PRO A 69 2.92 10.66 -4.59
CA PRO A 69 4.01 9.82 -4.12
C PRO A 69 3.52 8.39 -3.90
N VAL A 70 4.30 7.41 -4.36
CA VAL A 70 4.01 5.98 -4.17
C VAL A 70 5.05 5.35 -3.25
N GLN A 71 4.57 4.64 -2.23
CA GLN A 71 5.38 3.83 -1.34
C GLN A 71 5.12 2.34 -1.62
N LYS A 72 6.20 1.60 -1.85
CA LYS A 72 6.17 0.13 -1.96
C LYS A 72 6.24 -0.48 -0.56
N VAL A 73 5.23 -1.24 -0.16
CA VAL A 73 5.13 -1.87 1.17
C VAL A 73 4.80 -3.36 1.12
N LYS A 74 5.28 -4.13 2.09
CA LYS A 74 4.96 -5.56 2.23
C LYS A 74 4.24 -5.86 3.54
N SER A 75 3.35 -6.83 3.51
CA SER A 75 2.69 -7.36 4.71
C SER A 75 2.61 -8.88 4.66
N SER A 76 2.75 -9.53 5.82
CA SER A 76 2.47 -10.96 5.99
C SER A 76 0.97 -11.25 6.12
N LYS A 77 0.12 -10.21 6.09
CA LYS A 77 -1.33 -10.31 6.17
C LYS A 77 -1.96 -10.01 4.81
N LYS A 78 -3.08 -10.66 4.52
CA LYS A 78 -3.93 -10.29 3.40
C LYS A 78 -4.59 -8.95 3.69
N MET A 79 -4.26 -7.94 2.90
CA MET A 79 -4.70 -6.56 3.14
C MET A 79 -5.94 -6.15 2.37
N ALA A 80 -6.23 -6.79 1.22
CA ALA A 80 -7.45 -6.59 0.45
C ALA A 80 -8.00 -7.91 -0.10
N GLY A 81 -9.32 -8.06 -0.11
CA GLY A 81 -10.02 -9.33 -0.36
C GLY A 81 -10.47 -9.54 -1.81
N ALA A 82 -10.21 -10.73 -2.35
CA ALA A 82 -11.27 -11.65 -2.78
C ALA A 82 -10.91 -13.01 -2.19
N ASP A 83 -11.87 -13.69 -1.61
CA ASP A 83 -11.67 -14.97 -0.94
C ASP A 83 -11.00 -15.97 -1.87
N THR A 84 -9.77 -16.35 -1.53
CA THR A 84 -9.14 -17.56 -2.05
C THR A 84 -8.88 -18.44 -0.84
N THR A 85 -9.98 -18.85 -0.21
CA THR A 85 -9.96 -19.83 0.86
C THR A 85 -9.58 -21.18 0.24
N GLN A 86 -8.30 -21.45 0.06
CA GLN A 86 -7.84 -22.82 -0.11
C GLN A 86 -7.84 -23.49 1.27
N VAL A 87 -9.03 -23.86 1.74
CA VAL A 87 -9.16 -24.80 2.85
C VAL A 87 -8.76 -26.16 2.29
N ALA A 88 -7.49 -26.55 2.47
CA ALA A 88 -7.09 -27.96 2.28
C ALA A 88 -7.77 -28.82 3.35
N ALA A 89 -9.03 -29.21 3.19
CA ALA A 89 -9.63 -30.17 4.10
C ALA A 89 -8.82 -31.47 4.03
N ASN A 90 -8.50 -32.03 5.21
CA ASN A 90 -7.95 -33.37 5.48
C ASN A 90 -6.43 -33.45 5.77
N GLY A 91 -6.00 -33.00 6.96
CA GLY A 91 -4.70 -33.34 7.54
C GLY A 91 -4.35 -32.52 8.81
N PRO A 92 -3.71 -33.11 9.85
CA PRO A 92 -3.25 -32.35 11.01
C PRO A 92 -2.03 -31.54 10.60
N ILE A 93 -2.05 -30.25 10.92
CA ILE A 93 -1.07 -29.20 10.56
C ILE A 93 -1.31 -28.62 9.16
N LYS A 94 -2.08 -27.53 9.10
CA LYS A 94 -1.94 -26.55 8.03
C LYS A 94 -0.92 -25.51 8.47
N LEU A 95 0.29 -25.58 7.93
CA LEU A 95 1.15 -24.41 7.85
C LEU A 95 0.35 -23.37 7.06
N ALA A 96 -0.20 -22.35 7.73
CA ALA A 96 -0.64 -21.15 7.03
C ALA A 96 0.60 -20.61 6.32
N GLN A 97 0.68 -20.81 5.01
CA GLN A 97 1.79 -20.27 4.25
C GLN A 97 1.71 -18.75 4.42
N VAL A 98 2.72 -18.16 5.07
CA VAL A 98 2.90 -16.72 5.13
C VAL A 98 3.07 -16.28 3.69
N THR A 99 1.96 -15.88 3.07
CA THR A 99 1.99 -15.38 1.71
C THR A 99 2.18 -13.89 1.86
N ASP A 100 3.38 -13.40 1.53
CA ASP A 100 3.63 -11.98 1.51
C ASP A 100 2.70 -11.31 0.49
N TYR A 101 2.08 -10.21 0.91
CA TYR A 101 1.31 -9.29 0.08
C TYR A 101 2.12 -8.02 -0.13
N TYR A 102 2.02 -7.50 -1.34
CA TYR A 102 2.79 -6.37 -1.82
C TYR A 102 1.83 -5.25 -2.20
N GLY A 103 1.99 -4.09 -1.58
CA GLY A 103 1.14 -2.93 -1.71
C GLY A 103 1.85 -1.75 -2.36
N TYR A 104 1.20 -1.12 -3.33
CA TYR A 104 1.55 0.23 -3.77
C TYR A 104 0.62 1.22 -3.08
N CYS A 105 1.15 1.98 -2.13
CA CYS A 105 0.39 2.93 -1.31
C CYS A 105 0.64 4.36 -1.77
N PHE A 106 -0.42 5.08 -2.08
CA PHE A 106 -0.38 6.47 -2.52
C PHE A 106 -0.82 7.38 -1.38
N ASP A 107 0.04 8.33 -1.03
CA ASP A 107 -0.27 9.35 -0.03
C ASP A 107 -1.05 10.50 -0.69
N THR A 108 -2.28 10.74 -0.27
CA THR A 108 -3.15 11.81 -0.79
C THR A 108 -2.96 13.14 -0.05
N GLY A 109 -2.13 13.17 0.98
CA GLY A 109 -1.99 14.26 1.94
C GLY A 109 -2.87 14.07 3.18
N VAL A 110 -4.03 13.41 3.04
CA VAL A 110 -5.01 13.19 4.12
C VAL A 110 -5.19 11.72 4.47
N ASP A 111 -5.22 10.86 3.46
CA ASP A 111 -5.39 9.41 3.59
C ASP A 111 -4.30 8.69 2.79
N VAL A 112 -4.23 7.37 2.95
CA VAL A 112 -3.33 6.51 2.17
C VAL A 112 -4.16 5.48 1.42
N GLU A 113 -3.99 5.43 0.10
CA GLU A 113 -4.70 4.49 -0.79
C GLU A 113 -3.75 3.39 -1.25
N CYS A 114 -3.94 2.16 -0.78
CA CYS A 114 -3.05 1.04 -1.05
C CYS A 114 -3.68 0.01 -1.99
N TYR A 115 -2.97 -0.36 -3.06
CA TYR A 115 -3.35 -1.41 -4.01
C TYR A 115 -2.50 -2.66 -3.78
N TRP A 116 -3.13 -3.74 -3.35
CA TRP A 116 -2.47 -4.96 -2.89
C TRP A 116 -2.51 -6.08 -3.91
N TYR A 117 -1.40 -6.81 -3.99
CA TYR A 117 -1.18 -7.94 -4.86
C TYR A 117 -0.56 -9.11 -4.07
N PRO A 118 -0.86 -10.37 -4.44
CA PRO A 118 -0.08 -11.50 -3.96
C PRO A 118 1.35 -11.45 -4.53
N ALA A 119 2.30 -12.10 -3.86
CA ALA A 119 3.69 -12.19 -4.31
C ALA A 119 3.86 -12.69 -5.76
N THR A 120 2.94 -13.53 -6.23
CA THR A 120 2.96 -14.09 -7.59
C THR A 120 2.73 -13.06 -8.67
N ASP A 121 2.18 -11.90 -8.35
CA ASP A 121 1.69 -10.93 -9.33
C ASP A 121 2.59 -9.72 -9.46
N VAL A 122 3.63 -9.62 -8.64
CA VAL A 122 4.54 -8.48 -8.61
C VAL A 122 5.97 -8.92 -8.86
N ILE A 123 6.77 -8.04 -9.42
CA ILE A 123 8.22 -8.19 -9.37
C ILE A 123 8.76 -7.54 -8.09
N VAL A 124 9.56 -8.29 -7.33
CA VAL A 124 10.16 -7.82 -6.08
C VAL A 124 11.66 -7.68 -6.31
N THR A 125 12.07 -6.53 -6.85
CA THR A 125 13.48 -6.23 -7.17
C THR A 125 14.23 -5.51 -6.06
N ASP A 126 13.50 -4.77 -5.21
CA ASP A 126 14.06 -3.93 -4.15
C ASP A 126 13.44 -4.32 -2.80
N PRO A 127 14.00 -3.90 -1.66
CA PRO A 127 13.35 -4.06 -0.36
C PRO A 127 12.06 -3.21 -0.28
N TRP A 128 10.92 -3.85 0.00
CA TRP A 128 9.65 -3.16 0.28
C TRP A 128 9.54 -2.91 1.79
N ALA A 129 9.08 -1.71 2.17
CA ALA A 129 8.95 -1.34 3.58
C ALA A 129 7.90 -2.21 4.28
N PRO A 130 8.06 -2.55 5.57
CA PRO A 130 7.00 -3.28 6.29
C PRO A 130 5.74 -2.42 6.42
N TYR A 131 4.57 -3.06 6.38
CA TYR A 131 3.26 -2.44 6.63
C TYR A 131 2.58 -3.06 7.88
N PRO A 132 1.94 -2.26 8.75
CA PRO A 132 1.87 -0.79 8.72
C PRO A 132 3.23 -0.14 9.04
N TYR A 133 3.41 1.12 8.61
CA TYR A 133 4.61 1.93 8.83
C TYR A 133 4.31 3.16 9.68
#